data_AF-A0A376KLP0-F1
#
_entry.id   AF-A0A376KLP0-F1
#
_cell.length_a   1.000
_cell.length_b   1.000
_cell.length_c   1.000
_cell.angle_alpha   90.00
_cell.angle_beta   90.00
_cell.angle_gamma   90.00
#
_symmetry.space_group_name_H-M   'P 1'
#
loop_
_entity.id
_entity.type
_entity.pdbx_description
1 polymer ?
#
loop_
_entity_poly.entity_id
_entity_poly.type
_entity_poly.pdbx_seq_one_letter_code
_entity_poly.pdbx_strand_id
1 'polypeptide(L)'
;MLQEFRLHAHLFLVTGLVGDGPVRISADAKEYSHEKCQLMIEPGQADEVMLRWSEVREMHRSGLVEFHSHTHTHTHTHRRWDSMPDIRRPQNLLRADVLLSCERMKEMLGYCSRHLCWPEGYYNHDYIEVAKELGFSYLYTTERRMNNPASGSLRIGRISTKERENVGWLKRRLFYYTTPGFSSLLALHKGPRLTAD
;
A
#
# COMPACT_ATOMS: atom_id res chain seq x y z
N MET A 1 14.10 3.28 16.37
CA MET A 1 13.62 2.00 15.77
C MET A 1 14.38 1.58 14.51
N LEU A 2 14.02 1.96 13.28
CA LEU A 2 14.67 1.38 12.07
C LEU A 2 16.19 1.58 12.04
N GLN A 3 16.68 2.79 12.36
CA GLN A 3 18.11 3.10 12.46
C GLN A 3 18.80 2.27 13.54
N GLU A 4 18.21 2.22 14.73
CA GLU A 4 18.72 1.51 15.91
C GLU A 4 18.91 0.01 15.64
N PHE A 5 17.93 -0.63 14.99
CA PHE A 5 17.99 -2.05 14.66
C PHE A 5 18.56 -2.35 13.26
N ARG A 6 18.98 -1.32 12.51
CA ARG A 6 19.46 -1.40 11.12
C ARG A 6 18.53 -2.21 10.22
N LEU A 7 17.23 -1.96 10.36
CA LEU A 7 16.19 -2.62 9.57
C LEU A 7 15.81 -1.77 8.37
N HIS A 8 15.58 -2.45 7.24
CA HIS A 8 15.05 -1.85 6.02
C HIS A 8 13.53 -1.94 5.99
N ALA A 9 12.88 -0.90 5.45
CA ALA A 9 11.43 -0.84 5.31
C ALA A 9 11.01 -0.38 3.90
N HIS A 10 9.89 -0.92 3.44
CA HIS A 10 9.22 -0.48 2.22
C HIS A 10 7.94 0.28 2.61
N LEU A 11 7.81 1.52 2.16
CA LEU A 11 6.62 2.34 2.35
C LEU A 11 5.93 2.56 1.00
N PHE A 12 4.61 2.42 0.99
CA PHE A 12 3.78 2.65 -0.19
C PHE A 12 3.01 3.96 -0.01
N LEU A 13 3.25 4.94 -0.88
CA LEU A 13 2.72 6.29 -0.75
C LEU A 13 1.46 6.47 -1.60
N VAL A 14 0.38 6.98 -1.00
CA VAL A 14 -0.72 7.61 -1.73
C VAL A 14 -0.26 9.00 -2.10
N THR A 15 0.28 9.18 -3.30
CA THR A 15 1.11 10.36 -3.61
C THR A 15 0.34 11.68 -3.57
N GLY A 16 -0.98 11.67 -3.76
CA GLY A 16 -1.84 12.85 -3.65
C GLY A 16 -2.17 13.26 -2.21
N LEU A 17 -1.85 12.40 -1.23
CA LEU A 17 -2.04 12.68 0.21
C LEU A 17 -0.72 13.05 0.93
N VAL A 18 0.43 12.94 0.26
CA VAL A 18 1.73 13.31 0.83
C VAL A 18 1.85 14.83 0.78
N GLY A 19 1.99 15.44 1.95
CA GLY A 19 2.02 16.89 2.12
C GLY A 19 3.35 17.54 1.70
N ASP A 20 3.36 18.87 1.76
CA ASP A 20 4.54 19.70 1.56
C ASP A 20 4.87 20.46 2.85
N GLY A 21 6.11 20.95 2.97
CA GLY A 21 6.57 21.70 4.13
C GLY A 21 7.86 21.14 4.76
N PRO A 22 8.34 21.74 5.86
CA PRO A 22 9.54 21.28 6.54
C PRO A 22 9.31 19.95 7.25
N VAL A 23 10.43 19.26 7.53
CA VAL A 23 10.46 18.03 8.32
C VAL A 23 9.93 18.34 9.73
N ARG A 24 9.01 17.52 10.23
CA ARG A 24 8.51 17.64 11.60
C ARG A 24 9.32 16.78 12.54
N ILE A 25 9.51 17.26 13.76
CA ILE A 25 10.27 16.55 14.80
C ILE A 25 9.35 15.49 15.41
N SER A 26 9.80 14.23 15.35
CA SER A 26 9.04 13.07 15.83
C SER A 26 8.67 13.11 17.31
N ALA A 27 9.35 13.92 18.13
CA ALA A 27 9.12 13.98 19.58
C ALA A 27 7.75 14.56 19.97
N ASP A 28 7.13 15.35 19.09
CA ASP A 28 5.80 15.97 19.32
C ASP A 28 4.70 15.31 18.48
N ALA A 29 5.01 14.21 17.78
CA ALA A 29 4.06 13.55 16.89
C ALA A 29 2.96 12.87 17.70
N LYS A 30 1.71 13.32 17.52
CA LYS A 30 0.54 12.65 18.05
C LYS A 30 0.30 11.36 17.26
N GLU A 31 0.16 10.26 17.97
CA GLU A 31 -0.27 8.99 17.38
C GLU A 31 -1.79 8.97 17.25
N TYR A 32 -2.26 8.60 16.07
CA TYR A 32 -3.67 8.47 15.74
C TYR A 32 -3.96 7.04 15.27
N SER A 33 -5.15 6.53 15.60
CA SER A 33 -5.63 5.27 15.01
C SER A 33 -5.87 5.44 13.51
N HIS A 34 -5.86 4.33 12.77
CA HIS A 34 -6.12 4.36 11.32
C HIS A 34 -7.46 5.03 10.97
N GLU A 35 -8.52 4.71 11.73
CA GLU A 35 -9.85 5.31 11.58
C GLU A 35 -9.80 6.83 11.81
N LYS A 36 -9.07 7.29 12.83
CA LYS A 36 -8.95 8.72 13.10
C LYS A 36 -8.18 9.45 11.99
N CYS A 37 -7.14 8.85 11.42
CA CYS A 37 -6.44 9.41 10.26
C CYS A 37 -7.38 9.58 9.06
N GLN A 38 -8.21 8.57 8.75
CA GLN A 38 -9.18 8.65 7.66
C GLN A 38 -10.17 9.81 7.85
N LEU A 39 -10.71 9.97 9.06
CA LEU A 39 -11.62 11.07 9.41
C LEU A 39 -10.98 12.45 9.34
N MET A 40 -9.64 12.54 9.45
CA MET A 40 -8.91 13.80 9.31
C MET A 40 -8.58 14.13 7.85
N ILE A 41 -8.37 13.11 7.00
CA ILE A 41 -8.11 13.31 5.57
C ILE A 41 -9.34 13.89 4.87
N GLU A 42 -10.54 13.42 5.18
CA GLU A 42 -11.79 13.86 4.54
C GLU A 42 -12.01 15.39 4.58
N PRO A 43 -11.84 16.10 5.71
CA PRO A 43 -11.92 17.56 5.77
C PRO A 43 -10.66 18.29 5.27
N GLY A 44 -9.70 17.61 4.62
CA GLY A 44 -8.50 18.21 4.05
C GLY A 44 -7.32 18.35 5.02
N GLN A 45 -7.34 17.71 6.18
CA GLN A 45 -6.24 17.72 7.15
C GLN A 45 -5.24 16.58 6.91
N ALA A 46 -5.04 16.18 5.64
CA ALA A 46 -4.14 15.09 5.29
C ALA A 46 -2.70 15.34 5.75
N ASP A 47 -2.22 16.59 5.69
CA ASP A 47 -0.87 16.94 6.11
C ASP A 47 -0.60 16.60 7.58
N GLU A 48 -1.60 16.69 8.47
CA GLU A 48 -1.45 16.38 9.90
C GLU A 48 -1.21 14.89 10.20
N VAL A 49 -1.65 14.00 9.31
CA VAL A 49 -1.65 12.54 9.53
C VAL A 49 -0.88 11.74 8.48
N MET A 50 -0.46 12.40 7.41
CA MET A 50 0.36 11.84 6.33
C MET A 50 1.77 12.43 6.37
N LEU A 51 2.71 11.72 5.78
CA LEU A 51 4.08 12.21 5.61
C LEU A 51 4.11 13.44 4.70
N ARG A 52 5.12 14.29 4.90
CA ARG A 52 5.54 15.33 3.96
C ARG A 52 6.65 14.82 3.07
N TRP A 53 6.75 15.37 1.86
CA TRP A 53 7.82 14.99 0.93
C TRP A 53 9.23 15.28 1.45
N SER A 54 9.40 16.28 2.33
CA SER A 54 10.67 16.54 3.01
C SER A 54 11.08 15.38 3.92
N GLU A 55 10.13 14.82 4.67
CA GLU A 55 10.31 13.65 5.54
C GLU A 55 10.58 12.39 4.71
N VAL A 56 9.85 12.20 3.60
CA VAL A 56 10.10 11.12 2.63
C VAL A 56 11.54 11.19 2.10
N ARG A 57 12.01 12.37 1.69
CA ARG A 57 13.39 12.54 1.18
C ARG A 57 14.43 12.28 2.25
N GLU A 58 14.21 12.72 3.48
CA GLU A 58 15.13 12.46 4.59
C GLU A 58 15.24 10.94 4.86
N MET A 59 14.10 10.26 4.98
CA MET A 59 14.06 8.81 5.13
C MET A 59 14.71 8.09 3.96
N HIS A 60 14.47 8.54 2.73
CA HIS A 60 15.07 7.95 1.54
C HIS A 60 16.61 8.10 1.54
N ARG A 61 17.12 9.28 1.89
CA ARG A 61 18.58 9.54 1.98
C ARG A 61 19.27 8.72 3.08
N SER A 62 18.54 8.27 4.09
CA SER A 62 19.09 7.39 5.13
C SER A 62 19.51 6.01 4.58
N GLY A 63 18.97 5.60 3.41
CA GLY A 63 19.18 4.27 2.84
C GLY A 63 18.41 3.14 3.52
N LEU A 64 17.62 3.45 4.57
CA LEU A 64 16.84 2.46 5.32
C LEU A 64 15.42 2.28 4.77
N VAL A 65 14.90 3.28 4.05
CA VAL A 65 13.51 3.28 3.59
C VAL A 65 13.44 3.44 2.08
N GLU A 66 12.74 2.50 1.44
CA GLU A 66 12.37 2.57 0.03
C GLU A 66 10.90 2.97 -0.11
N PHE A 67 10.61 3.81 -1.10
CA PHE A 67 9.28 4.32 -1.36
C PHE A 67 8.75 3.82 -2.70
N HIS A 68 7.49 3.38 -2.69
CA HIS A 68 6.81 2.81 -3.84
C HIS A 68 5.40 3.37 -3.97
N SER A 69 4.75 3.14 -5.12
CA SER A 69 3.42 3.67 -5.37
C SER A 69 2.34 2.89 -4.61
N HIS A 70 1.41 3.64 -4.01
CA HIS A 70 0.11 3.17 -3.55
C HIS A 70 -1.03 3.85 -4.33
N THR A 71 -0.75 4.15 -5.60
CA THR A 71 -1.54 5.02 -6.49
C THR A 71 -1.60 6.49 -6.04
N HIS A 72 -2.29 7.35 -6.80
CA HIS A 72 -2.30 8.79 -6.52
C HIS A 72 -3.41 9.17 -5.55
N THR A 73 -4.64 8.71 -5.80
CA THR A 73 -5.83 9.12 -5.04
C THR A 73 -6.38 8.08 -4.08
N HIS A 74 -5.89 6.82 -4.10
CA HIS A 74 -6.49 5.69 -3.36
C HIS A 74 -7.97 5.42 -3.73
N THR A 75 -8.50 6.07 -4.78
CA THR A 75 -9.96 6.18 -4.98
C THR A 75 -10.57 4.96 -5.68
N HIS A 76 -9.82 4.22 -6.48
CA HIS A 76 -10.37 3.10 -7.25
C HIS A 76 -10.96 1.99 -6.38
N THR A 77 -10.51 1.88 -5.12
CA THR A 77 -11.00 0.87 -4.17
C THR A 77 -12.16 1.38 -3.34
N HIS A 78 -12.12 2.62 -2.88
CA HIS A 78 -13.25 3.23 -2.16
C HIS A 78 -14.47 3.42 -3.06
N ARG A 79 -14.26 3.91 -4.29
CA ARG A 79 -15.35 4.15 -5.23
C ARG A 79 -15.70 2.94 -6.08
N ARG A 80 -14.90 1.87 -6.06
CA ARG A 80 -15.10 0.66 -6.88
C ARG A 80 -15.50 1.02 -8.30
N TRP A 81 -14.61 1.70 -9.03
CA TRP A 81 -14.90 2.22 -10.37
C TRP A 81 -15.42 1.15 -11.33
N ASP A 82 -15.00 -0.10 -11.13
CA ASP A 82 -15.46 -1.29 -11.84
C ASP A 82 -16.93 -1.67 -11.58
N SER A 83 -17.52 -1.18 -10.49
CA SER A 83 -18.89 -1.44 -10.08
C SER A 83 -19.82 -0.24 -10.30
N MET A 84 -19.28 0.89 -10.80
CA MET A 84 -20.06 2.10 -11.05
C MET A 84 -20.70 2.07 -12.46
N PRO A 85 -22.02 2.21 -12.59
CA PRO A 85 -22.71 2.07 -13.89
C PRO A 85 -22.31 3.13 -14.92
N ASP A 86 -21.93 4.34 -14.47
CA ASP A 86 -21.55 5.44 -15.35
C ASP A 86 -20.12 5.32 -15.89
N ILE A 87 -19.29 4.44 -15.30
CA ILE A 87 -17.90 4.26 -15.66
C ILE A 87 -17.77 3.11 -16.65
N ARG A 88 -17.78 3.43 -17.94
CA ARG A 88 -17.64 2.42 -19.01
C ARG A 88 -16.24 1.83 -19.13
N ARG A 89 -15.20 2.56 -18.71
CA ARG A 89 -13.79 2.18 -18.86
C ARG A 89 -12.99 2.48 -17.58
N PRO A 90 -13.22 1.75 -16.48
CA PRO A 90 -12.51 1.96 -15.21
C PRO A 90 -10.98 1.83 -15.34
N GLN A 91 -10.49 1.03 -16.28
CA GLN A 91 -9.08 0.89 -16.61
C GLN A 91 -8.40 2.21 -17.01
N ASN A 92 -9.12 3.12 -17.67
CA ASN A 92 -8.58 4.42 -18.06
C ASN A 92 -8.37 5.33 -16.84
N LEU A 93 -9.31 5.28 -15.89
CA LEU A 93 -9.21 6.03 -14.64
C LEU A 93 -8.06 5.50 -13.79
N LEU A 94 -7.93 4.17 -13.67
CA LEU A 94 -6.80 3.55 -13.00
C LEU A 94 -5.48 3.93 -13.66
N ARG A 95 -5.41 3.87 -14.99
CA ARG A 95 -4.20 4.24 -15.73
C ARG A 95 -3.79 5.68 -15.43
N ALA A 96 -4.73 6.61 -15.47
CA ALA A 96 -4.48 8.01 -15.16
C ALA A 96 -4.00 8.20 -13.71
N ASP A 97 -4.68 7.55 -12.74
CA ASP A 97 -4.32 7.62 -11.32
C ASP A 97 -2.91 7.09 -11.04
N VAL A 98 -2.54 5.96 -11.65
CA VAL A 98 -1.21 5.36 -11.51
C VAL A 98 -0.15 6.23 -12.21
N LEU A 99 -0.45 6.80 -13.39
CA LEU A 99 0.47 7.69 -14.10
C LEU A 99 0.77 8.96 -13.28
N LEU A 100 -0.24 9.60 -12.69
CA LEU A 100 -0.06 10.73 -11.77
C LEU A 100 0.81 10.36 -10.57
N SER A 101 0.64 9.13 -10.04
CA SER A 101 1.50 8.64 -8.97
C SER A 101 2.95 8.48 -9.42
N CYS A 102 3.18 7.92 -10.62
CA CYS A 102 4.50 7.77 -11.21
C CYS A 102 5.19 9.12 -11.45
N GLU A 103 4.46 10.10 -11.99
CA GLU A 103 4.96 11.47 -12.23
C GLU A 103 5.38 12.11 -10.92
N ARG A 104 4.52 12.07 -9.89
CA ARG A 104 4.83 12.66 -8.58
C ARG A 104 6.01 11.98 -7.90
N MET A 105 6.12 10.66 -7.98
CA MET A 105 7.28 9.92 -7.44
C MET A 105 8.59 10.35 -8.13
N LYS A 106 8.58 10.46 -9.48
CA LYS A 106 9.74 10.91 -10.25
C LYS A 106 10.13 12.35 -9.93
N GLU A 107 9.15 13.24 -9.80
CA GLU A 107 9.38 14.64 -9.42
C GLU A 107 10.05 14.75 -8.04
N MET A 108 9.55 14.01 -7.05
CA MET A 108 9.94 14.23 -5.65
C MET A 108 11.14 13.40 -5.21
N LEU A 109 11.38 12.24 -5.86
CA LEU A 109 12.44 11.29 -5.51
C LEU A 109 13.41 10.98 -6.66
N GLY A 110 13.12 11.43 -7.88
CA GLY A 110 13.93 11.14 -9.06
C GLY A 110 13.69 9.75 -9.67
N TYR A 111 12.79 8.95 -9.11
CA TYR A 111 12.47 7.62 -9.64
C TYR A 111 11.03 7.22 -9.38
N CYS A 112 10.55 6.25 -10.16
CA CYS A 112 9.38 5.45 -9.84
C CYS A 112 9.75 3.97 -10.01
N SER A 113 9.63 3.19 -8.94
CA SER A 113 10.01 1.79 -8.94
C SER A 113 9.00 0.90 -9.67
N ARG A 114 9.37 -0.35 -9.93
CA ARG A 114 8.48 -1.38 -10.50
C ARG A 114 7.51 -2.00 -9.48
N HIS A 115 7.39 -1.42 -8.29
CA HIS A 115 6.56 -1.90 -7.18
C HIS A 115 5.30 -1.05 -7.03
N LEU A 116 4.14 -1.71 -7.02
CA LEU A 116 2.84 -1.12 -6.80
C LEU A 116 2.10 -1.91 -5.72
N CYS A 117 1.59 -1.22 -4.71
CA CYS A 117 0.70 -1.82 -3.74
C CYS A 117 -0.74 -1.42 -4.02
N TRP A 118 -1.64 -2.39 -4.13
CA TRP A 118 -3.05 -2.12 -4.32
C TRP A 118 -3.66 -1.55 -3.02
N PRO A 119 -4.29 -0.36 -3.06
CA PRO A 119 -5.20 0.14 -2.03
C PRO A 119 -6.13 -0.97 -1.55
N GLU A 120 -6.26 -1.16 -0.24
CA GLU A 120 -7.03 -2.26 0.40
C GLU A 120 -6.70 -3.70 -0.05
N GLY A 121 -5.74 -3.88 -0.96
CA GLY A 121 -5.48 -5.12 -1.67
C GLY A 121 -6.48 -5.46 -2.77
N TYR A 122 -7.37 -4.54 -3.17
CA TYR A 122 -8.37 -4.81 -4.22
C TYR A 122 -7.75 -4.66 -5.61
N TYR A 123 -8.03 -5.63 -6.48
CA TYR A 123 -7.61 -5.63 -7.87
C TYR A 123 -8.50 -6.58 -8.69
N ASN A 124 -8.43 -6.46 -10.01
CA ASN A 124 -9.00 -7.43 -10.95
C ASN A 124 -8.00 -7.74 -12.08
N HIS A 125 -8.37 -8.60 -13.02
CA HIS A 125 -7.47 -8.99 -14.11
C HIS A 125 -7.05 -7.79 -14.98
N ASP A 126 -8.01 -6.94 -15.36
CA ASP A 126 -7.76 -5.76 -16.20
C ASP A 126 -6.82 -4.77 -15.51
N TYR A 127 -6.95 -4.58 -14.20
CA TYR A 127 -6.10 -3.69 -13.41
C TYR A 127 -4.66 -4.21 -13.33
N ILE A 128 -4.47 -5.53 -13.23
CA ILE A 128 -3.14 -6.15 -13.33
C ILE A 128 -2.53 -5.86 -14.71
N GLU A 129 -3.30 -6.01 -15.79
CA GLU A 129 -2.80 -5.75 -17.14
C GLU A 129 -2.40 -4.29 -17.34
N VAL A 130 -3.22 -3.34 -16.85
CA VAL A 130 -2.86 -1.91 -16.83
C VAL A 130 -1.55 -1.69 -16.06
N ALA A 131 -1.38 -2.26 -14.87
CA ALA A 131 -0.16 -2.10 -14.09
C ALA A 131 1.08 -2.65 -14.83
N LYS A 132 0.95 -3.80 -15.50
CA LYS A 132 2.02 -4.39 -16.32
C LYS A 132 2.39 -3.50 -17.49
N GLU A 133 1.41 -2.97 -18.22
CA GLU A 133 1.64 -2.04 -19.33
C GLU A 133 2.35 -0.75 -18.88
N LEU A 134 2.10 -0.31 -17.64
CA LEU A 134 2.77 0.84 -17.03
C LEU A 134 4.16 0.52 -16.45
N GLY A 135 4.63 -0.73 -16.59
CA GLY A 135 5.98 -1.15 -16.20
C GLY A 135 6.10 -1.72 -14.78
N PHE A 136 4.99 -1.95 -14.07
CA PHE A 136 5.03 -2.58 -12.76
C PHE A 136 5.21 -4.09 -12.88
N SER A 137 6.18 -4.61 -12.13
CA SER A 137 6.52 -6.05 -12.11
C SER A 137 6.21 -6.70 -10.76
N TYR A 138 6.03 -5.91 -9.70
CA TYR A 138 5.76 -6.40 -8.34
C TYR A 138 4.47 -5.75 -7.83
N LEU A 139 3.42 -6.55 -7.68
CA LEU A 139 2.10 -6.09 -7.26
C LEU A 139 1.74 -6.69 -5.91
N TYR A 140 1.52 -5.83 -4.91
CA TYR A 140 1.25 -6.22 -3.54
C TYR A 140 -0.25 -6.19 -3.24
N THR A 141 -0.76 -7.26 -2.64
CA THR A 141 -2.17 -7.49 -2.32
C THR A 141 -2.34 -7.75 -0.82
N THR A 142 -3.56 -8.03 -0.39
CA THR A 142 -3.88 -8.50 0.98
C THR A 142 -4.26 -9.99 1.02
N GLU A 143 -3.96 -10.72 -0.07
CA GLU A 143 -4.21 -12.15 -0.18
C GLU A 143 -3.52 -12.96 0.92
N ARG A 144 -4.25 -13.93 1.44
CA ARG A 144 -3.79 -14.76 2.56
C ARG A 144 -2.95 -15.93 2.09
N ARG A 145 -1.76 -15.67 1.56
CA ARG A 145 -0.93 -16.69 0.94
C ARG A 145 0.54 -16.60 1.34
N MET A 146 1.23 -17.74 1.31
CA MET A 146 2.68 -17.79 1.36
C MET A 146 3.25 -17.35 0.02
N ASN A 147 4.12 -16.34 0.04
CA ASN A 147 4.83 -15.90 -1.16
C ASN A 147 5.91 -16.93 -1.53
N ASN A 148 5.98 -17.29 -2.81
CA ASN A 148 7.01 -18.16 -3.36
C ASN A 148 7.26 -17.80 -4.84
N PRO A 149 8.45 -18.08 -5.40
CA PRO A 149 8.79 -17.73 -6.77
C PRO A 149 7.84 -18.29 -7.82
N ALA A 150 7.33 -19.52 -7.64
CA ALA A 150 6.45 -20.19 -8.59
C ALA A 150 5.09 -19.48 -8.76
N SER A 151 4.67 -18.70 -7.78
CA SER A 151 3.40 -17.98 -7.84
C SER A 151 3.49 -16.61 -8.51
N GLY A 152 4.70 -16.21 -8.90
CA GLY A 152 4.98 -14.93 -9.54
C GLY A 152 4.89 -13.72 -8.62
N SER A 153 5.21 -12.57 -9.20
CA SER A 153 5.32 -11.27 -8.51
C SER A 153 4.08 -10.38 -8.65
N LEU A 154 3.06 -10.83 -9.38
CA LEU A 154 1.86 -10.02 -9.67
C LEU A 154 0.76 -10.12 -8.59
N ARG A 155 0.96 -10.95 -7.56
CA ARG A 155 0.00 -11.15 -6.46
C ARG A 155 0.73 -11.46 -5.15
N ILE A 156 1.65 -10.57 -4.76
CA ILE A 156 2.45 -10.72 -3.55
C ILE A 156 1.53 -10.49 -2.35
N GLY A 157 1.32 -11.52 -1.53
CA GLY A 157 0.46 -11.46 -0.35
C GLY A 157 1.13 -10.71 0.80
N ARG A 158 0.35 -9.96 1.57
CA ARG A 158 0.82 -9.26 2.78
C ARG A 158 0.00 -9.64 4.01
N ILE A 159 0.69 -9.74 5.14
CA ILE A 159 0.06 -10.00 6.43
C ILE A 159 -0.44 -8.67 6.99
N SER A 160 -1.75 -8.41 6.89
CA SER A 160 -2.29 -7.24 7.61
C SER A 160 -2.21 -7.46 9.12
N THR A 161 -1.60 -6.49 9.77
CA THR A 161 -1.52 -6.36 11.22
C THR A 161 -2.82 -5.76 11.74
N LYS A 162 -3.14 -6.01 13.01
CA LYS A 162 -4.24 -5.38 13.73
C LYS A 162 -3.70 -4.88 15.07
N GLU A 163 -4.18 -3.74 15.53
CA GLU A 163 -3.96 -3.28 16.90
C GLU A 163 -4.62 -4.31 17.84
N ARG A 164 -3.78 -5.06 18.55
CA ARG A 164 -4.20 -6.09 19.50
C ARG A 164 -3.13 -6.20 20.58
N GLU A 165 -3.58 -6.29 21.82
CA GLU A 165 -2.71 -6.31 23.00
C GLU A 165 -1.81 -7.56 23.06
N ASN A 166 -2.25 -8.70 22.52
CA ASN A 166 -1.54 -9.98 22.68
C ASN A 166 -0.82 -10.46 21.41
N VAL A 167 0.50 -10.67 21.48
CA VAL A 167 1.35 -11.14 20.36
C VAL A 167 0.99 -12.54 19.83
N GLY A 168 0.25 -13.36 20.58
CA GLY A 168 -0.19 -14.69 20.19
C GLY A 168 -0.96 -14.72 18.87
N TRP A 169 -1.72 -13.66 18.54
CA TRP A 169 -2.37 -13.57 17.23
C TRP A 169 -1.35 -13.51 16.09
N LEU A 170 -0.26 -12.77 16.28
CA LEU A 170 0.77 -12.57 15.27
C LEU A 170 1.55 -13.87 15.07
N LYS A 171 1.94 -14.55 16.16
CA LYS A 171 2.58 -15.88 16.08
C LYS A 171 1.72 -16.86 15.28
N ARG A 172 0.42 -16.94 15.60
CA ARG A 172 -0.54 -17.80 14.91
C ARG A 172 -0.70 -17.41 13.44
N ARG A 173 -0.73 -16.11 13.13
CA ARG A 173 -0.84 -15.63 11.76
C ARG A 173 0.44 -15.87 10.95
N LEU A 174 1.62 -15.66 11.53
CA LEU A 174 2.89 -16.02 10.90
C LEU A 174 2.92 -17.51 10.57
N PHE A 175 2.59 -18.37 11.53
CA PHE A 175 2.52 -19.82 11.32
C PHE A 175 1.64 -20.19 10.11
N TYR A 176 0.45 -19.58 9.98
CA TYR A 176 -0.42 -19.84 8.84
C TYR A 176 0.15 -19.40 7.49
N TYR A 177 0.94 -18.33 7.45
CA TYR A 177 1.49 -17.79 6.21
C TYR A 177 2.86 -18.38 5.86
N THR A 178 3.50 -19.10 6.79
CA THR A 178 4.81 -19.74 6.58
C THR A 178 4.72 -21.26 6.46
N THR A 179 3.55 -21.87 6.69
CA THR A 179 3.36 -23.32 6.56
C THR A 179 2.85 -23.68 5.15
N PRO A 180 3.62 -24.47 4.37
CA PRO A 180 3.18 -24.94 3.06
C PRO A 180 1.85 -25.73 3.16
N GLY A 181 0.97 -25.59 2.16
CA GLY A 181 -0.35 -26.26 2.12
C GLY A 181 -1.43 -25.61 2.98
N PHE A 182 -1.14 -25.30 4.26
CA PHE A 182 -2.10 -24.61 5.15
C PHE A 182 -2.42 -23.19 4.70
N SER A 183 -1.44 -22.44 4.20
CA SER A 183 -1.69 -21.10 3.64
C SER A 183 -2.65 -21.16 2.44
N SER A 184 -2.47 -22.14 1.55
CA SER A 184 -3.34 -22.37 0.39
C SER A 184 -4.75 -22.77 0.80
N LEU A 185 -4.91 -23.68 1.77
CA LEU A 185 -6.21 -24.07 2.32
C LEU A 185 -6.91 -22.90 3.02
N LEU A 186 -6.18 -22.07 3.77
CA LEU A 186 -6.73 -20.89 4.41
C LEU A 186 -7.16 -19.83 3.39
N ALA A 187 -6.40 -19.65 2.31
CA ALA A 187 -6.75 -18.76 1.20
C ALA A 187 -8.05 -19.23 0.51
N LEU A 188 -8.16 -20.53 0.22
CA LEU A 188 -9.35 -21.14 -0.37
C LEU A 188 -10.57 -21.02 0.55
N HIS A 189 -10.40 -21.30 1.84
CA HIS A 189 -11.51 -21.31 2.80
C HIS A 189 -12.00 -19.90 3.18
N LYS A 190 -11.10 -18.92 3.29
CA LYS A 190 -11.45 -17.54 3.67
C LYS A 190 -11.80 -16.65 2.48
N GLY A 191 -11.50 -17.09 1.26
CA GLY A 191 -11.60 -16.28 0.05
C GLY A 191 -10.58 -15.12 -0.01
N PRO A 192 -10.53 -14.38 -1.13
CA PRO A 192 -9.85 -13.09 -1.18
C PRO A 192 -10.45 -12.15 -0.13
N ARG A 193 -9.61 -11.32 0.50
CA ARG A 193 -10.10 -10.22 1.32
C ARG A 193 -10.74 -9.18 0.39
N LEU A 194 -12.00 -9.38 0.04
CA LEU A 194 -12.88 -8.26 -0.28
C LEU A 194 -13.13 -7.60 1.07
N THR A 195 -12.66 -6.37 1.25
CA THR A 195 -13.09 -5.49 2.33
C THR A 195 -14.57 -5.19 2.11
N ALA A 196 -15.43 -6.14 2.47
CA ALA A 196 -16.77 -5.86 2.90
C ALA A 196 -16.74 -5.99 4.43
N ASP A 197 -17.00 -4.85 5.07
CA ASP A 197 -17.13 -4.59 6.51
C ASP A 197 -15.82 -4.47 7.33
#